data_AF-A0A929IYF4-F1
#
_entry.id   AF-A0A929IYF4-F1
#
_cell.length_a   1.000
_cell.length_b   1.000
_cell.length_c   1.000
_cell.angle_alpha   90.00
_cell.angle_beta   90.00
_cell.angle_gamma   90.00
#
_symmetry.space_group_name_H-M   'P 1'
#
loop_
_entity.id
_entity.type
_entity.pdbx_description
1 polymer ?
#
loop_
_entity_poly.entity_id
_entity_poly.type
_entity_poly.pdbx_seq_one_letter_code
_entity_poly.pdbx_strand_id
1 'polypeptide(L)'
;MKERKTIYYGKVKLISGITVGFTLLELLVALAIFAVIAAMAYSGLNTILTARLQIEQQAEQLASLQRIFIKLGHDIEQYIQRPIRNQYGDKEPSINGTNRQIEFTR
;
A
#
# COMPACT_ATOMS: atom_id res chain seq x y z
N MET A 1 63.82 49.19 43.16
CA MET A 1 63.53 47.84 42.64
C MET A 1 62.08 47.81 42.18
N LYS A 2 61.83 47.93 40.88
CA LYS A 2 60.50 48.22 40.29
C LYS A 2 60.10 47.02 39.44
N GLU A 3 59.48 46.02 40.06
CA GLU A 3 59.00 44.84 39.35
C GLU A 3 57.58 45.03 38.82
N ARG A 4 57.39 44.47 37.63
CA ARG A 4 56.45 44.89 36.60
C ARG A 4 55.09 44.24 36.83
N LYS A 5 54.03 45.06 36.81
CA LYS A 5 52.67 44.58 36.54
C LYS A 5 52.62 43.98 35.13
N THR A 6 52.38 42.69 35.03
CA THR A 6 52.09 42.02 33.75
C THR A 6 50.59 41.72 33.73
N ILE A 7 49.81 42.58 33.08
CA ILE A 7 48.39 42.37 32.84
C ILE A 7 48.25 41.83 31.42
N TYR A 8 47.93 40.54 31.29
CA TYR A 8 47.62 39.92 30.00
C TYR A 8 46.17 40.24 29.62
N TYR A 9 45.97 41.22 28.73
CA TYR A 9 44.68 41.39 28.07
C TYR A 9 44.58 40.40 26.91
N GLY A 10 43.79 39.34 27.10
CA GLY A 10 43.42 38.42 26.04
C GLY A 10 42.68 39.16 24.93
N LYS A 11 43.24 39.16 23.71
CA LYS A 11 42.53 39.66 22.54
C LYS A 11 41.45 38.64 22.15
N VAL A 12 40.19 38.98 22.44
CA VAL A 12 39.04 38.25 21.88
C VAL A 12 38.93 38.63 20.40
N LYS A 13 39.23 37.68 19.52
CA LYS A 13 39.02 37.80 18.08
C LYS A 13 37.52 37.64 17.81
N LEU A 14 36.80 38.77 17.71
CA LEU A 14 35.44 38.79 17.18
C LEU A 14 35.49 38.23 15.75
N ILE A 15 34.87 37.08 15.55
CA ILE A 15 34.65 36.50 14.23
C ILE A 15 33.63 37.42 13.57
N SER A 16 34.10 38.31 12.69
CA SER A 16 33.18 39.12 11.88
C SER A 16 32.46 38.15 10.94
N GLY A 17 31.25 37.77 11.31
CA GLY A 17 30.35 37.05 10.41
C GLY A 17 30.19 37.87 9.14
N ILE A 18 30.46 37.26 7.99
CA ILE A 18 30.22 37.89 6.71
C ILE A 18 28.70 37.95 6.54
N THR A 19 28.09 39.10 6.83
CA THR A 19 26.72 39.38 6.43
C THR A 19 26.73 39.77 4.95
N VAL A 20 26.68 38.76 4.08
CA VAL A 20 26.40 38.95 2.65
C VAL A 20 24.90 39.24 2.52
N GLY A 21 24.54 40.34 1.87
CA GLY A 21 23.15 40.69 1.61
C GLY A 21 22.52 39.76 0.58
N PHE A 22 21.28 39.34 0.83
CA PHE A 22 20.48 38.49 -0.07
C PHE A 22 20.17 39.26 -1.35
N THR A 23 20.45 38.68 -2.52
CA THR A 23 20.12 39.33 -3.81
C THR A 23 18.76 38.87 -4.33
N LEU A 24 18.12 39.69 -5.18
CA LEU A 24 16.90 39.28 -5.89
C LEU A 24 17.14 38.03 -6.76
N LEU A 25 18.32 37.92 -7.36
CA LEU A 25 18.69 36.78 -8.20
C LEU A 25 18.72 35.48 -7.40
N GLU A 26 19.22 35.53 -6.16
CA GLU A 26 19.30 34.37 -5.28
C GLU A 26 17.91 33.85 -4.88
N LEU A 27 16.96 34.76 -4.59
CA LEU A 27 15.56 34.41 -4.37
C LEU A 27 14.92 33.77 -5.62
N LEU A 28 15.17 34.35 -6.80
CA LEU A 28 14.63 33.83 -8.06
C LEU A 28 15.13 32.42 -8.36
N VAL A 29 16.44 32.17 -8.16
CA VAL A 29 17.02 30.83 -8.34
C VAL A 29 16.45 29.85 -7.31
N ALA A 30 16.32 30.26 -6.04
CA ALA A 30 15.72 29.42 -5.01
C ALA A 30 14.27 29.05 -5.34
N LEU A 31 13.47 30.01 -5.80
CA LEU A 31 12.07 29.79 -6.22
C LEU A 31 11.98 28.91 -7.47
N ALA A 32 12.88 29.09 -8.45
CA ALA A 32 12.91 28.27 -9.64
C ALA A 32 13.21 26.79 -9.30
N ILE A 33 14.22 26.54 -8.47
CA ILE A 33 14.56 25.19 -8.02
C ILE A 33 13.40 24.60 -7.19
N PHE A 34 12.85 25.39 -6.26
CA PHE A 34 11.72 24.95 -5.44
C PHE A 34 10.50 24.59 -6.29
N ALA A 35 10.17 25.38 -7.30
CA ALA A 35 9.06 25.11 -8.20
C ALA A 35 9.24 23.80 -8.98
N VAL A 36 10.45 23.52 -9.47
CA VAL A 36 10.76 22.25 -10.15
C VAL A 36 10.61 21.07 -9.19
N ILE A 37 11.17 21.16 -7.98
CA ILE A 37 11.04 20.10 -6.96
C ILE A 37 9.58 19.88 -6.58
N ALA A 38 8.81 20.95 -6.37
CA ALA A 38 7.39 20.88 -6.03
C ALA A 38 6.57 20.23 -7.16
N ALA A 39 6.84 20.58 -8.42
CA ALA A 39 6.19 19.95 -9.57
C ALA A 39 6.50 18.45 -9.65
N MET A 40 7.77 18.06 -9.45
CA MET A 40 8.18 16.66 -9.41
C MET A 40 7.52 15.90 -8.25
N ALA A 41 7.47 16.50 -7.06
CA ALA A 41 6.82 15.90 -5.88
C ALA A 41 5.32 15.68 -6.10
N TYR A 42 4.63 16.67 -6.69
CA TYR A 42 3.22 16.56 -7.04
C TYR A 42 2.97 15.46 -8.07
N SER A 43 3.81 15.38 -9.12
CA SER A 43 3.75 14.29 -10.09
C SER A 43 3.99 12.92 -9.44
N GLY A 44 4.94 12.82 -8.51
CA GLY A 44 5.22 11.61 -7.75
C GLY A 44 4.03 11.18 -6.90
N LEU A 45 3.39 12.11 -6.20
CA LEU A 45 2.18 11.84 -5.43
C LEU A 45 1.04 11.32 -6.31
N ASN A 46 0.79 11.97 -7.45
CA ASN A 46 -0.24 11.52 -8.38
C ASN A 46 0.00 10.10 -8.90
N THR A 47 1.27 9.77 -9.15
CA THR A 47 1.70 8.42 -9.55
C THR A 47 1.37 7.40 -8.47
N ILE A 48 1.68 7.70 -7.21
CA ILE A 48 1.38 6.83 -6.06
C ILE A 48 -0.12 6.62 -5.89
N LEU A 49 -0.92 7.69 -6.00
CA LEU A 49 -2.38 7.60 -5.89
C LEU A 49 -2.96 6.71 -7.00
N THR A 50 -2.48 6.86 -8.23
CA THR A 50 -2.92 6.05 -9.36
C THR A 50 -2.52 4.59 -9.18
N ALA A 51 -1.28 4.33 -8.74
CA ALA A 51 -0.81 2.98 -8.44
C ALA A 51 -1.64 2.31 -7.33
N ARG A 52 -2.01 3.06 -6.27
CA ARG A 52 -2.88 2.56 -5.20
C ARG A 52 -4.22 2.11 -5.75
N LEU A 53 -4.87 2.90 -6.62
CA LEU A 53 -6.16 2.54 -7.23
C LEU A 53 -6.06 1.26 -8.07
N GLN A 54 -4.97 1.10 -8.84
CA GLN A 54 -4.74 -0.12 -9.63
C GLN A 54 -4.50 -1.36 -8.76
N ILE A 55 -3.73 -1.22 -7.68
CA ILE A 55 -3.48 -2.30 -6.73
C ILE A 55 -4.78 -2.71 -6.03
N GLU A 56 -5.60 -1.74 -5.64
CA GLU A 56 -6.88 -1.99 -4.95
C GLU A 56 -7.85 -2.77 -5.86
N GLN A 57 -7.92 -2.43 -7.15
CA GLN A 57 -8.70 -3.21 -8.13
C GLN A 57 -8.18 -4.65 -8.29
N GLN A 58 -6.86 -4.85 -8.39
CA GLN A 58 -6.29 -6.18 -8.52
C GLN A 58 -6.51 -7.02 -7.25
N ALA A 59 -6.38 -6.40 -6.07
CA ALA A 59 -6.66 -7.04 -4.80
C ALA A 59 -8.13 -7.49 -4.70
N GLU A 60 -9.07 -6.66 -5.16
CA GLU A 60 -10.49 -7.00 -5.18
C GLU A 60 -10.77 -8.20 -6.11
N GLN A 61 -10.16 -8.23 -7.30
CA GLN A 61 -10.26 -9.35 -8.23
C GLN A 61 -9.74 -10.65 -7.61
N LEU A 62 -8.54 -10.62 -7.01
CA LEU A 62 -7.98 -11.79 -6.33
C LEU A 62 -8.85 -12.25 -5.17
N ALA A 63 -9.35 -11.31 -4.35
CA ALA A 63 -10.25 -11.63 -3.25
C ALA A 63 -11.58 -12.22 -3.74
N SER A 64 -12.09 -11.81 -4.91
CA SER A 64 -13.27 -12.42 -5.52
C SER A 64 -13.03 -13.88 -5.92
N LEU A 65 -11.88 -14.18 -6.53
CA LEU A 65 -11.50 -15.53 -6.92
C LEU A 65 -11.32 -16.44 -5.70
N GLN A 66 -10.63 -15.96 -4.66
CA GLN A 66 -10.47 -16.70 -3.40
C GLN A 66 -11.82 -17.04 -2.78
N ARG A 67 -12.77 -16.09 -2.76
CA ARG A 67 -14.13 -16.32 -2.26
C ARG A 67 -14.85 -17.42 -3.04
N ILE A 68 -14.68 -17.48 -4.37
CA ILE A 68 -15.27 -18.53 -5.21
C ILE A 68 -14.69 -19.89 -4.83
N PHE A 69 -13.37 -20.02 -4.70
CA PHE A 69 -12.74 -21.29 -4.33
C PHE A 69 -13.13 -21.76 -2.94
N ILE A 70 -13.23 -20.85 -1.96
CA ILE A 70 -13.71 -21.20 -0.62
C ILE A 70 -15.14 -21.74 -0.68
N LYS A 71 -16.03 -21.06 -1.42
CA LYS A 71 -17.42 -21.47 -1.56
C LYS A 71 -17.53 -22.84 -2.23
N LEU A 72 -16.79 -23.05 -3.32
CA LEU A 72 -16.75 -24.33 -4.03
C LEU A 72 -16.16 -25.45 -3.16
N GLY A 73 -15.12 -25.14 -2.37
CA GLY A 73 -14.54 -26.07 -1.41
C GLY A 73 -15.56 -26.50 -0.36
N HIS A 74 -16.31 -25.55 0.23
CA HIS A 74 -17.41 -25.86 1.13
C HIS A 74 -18.50 -26.71 0.47
N ASP A 75 -18.90 -26.41 -0.78
CA ASP A 75 -19.92 -27.18 -1.50
C ASP A 75 -19.47 -28.64 -1.73
N ILE A 76 -18.17 -28.86 -2.01
CA ILE A 76 -17.60 -30.21 -2.16
C ILE A 76 -17.51 -30.93 -0.82
N GLU A 77 -17.07 -30.27 0.25
CA GLU A 77 -17.01 -30.87 1.59
C GLU A 77 -18.41 -31.21 2.13
N GLN A 78 -19.42 -30.42 1.76
CA GLN A 78 -20.82 -30.67 2.08
C GLN A 78 -21.46 -31.75 1.20
N TYR A 79 -20.77 -32.26 0.19
CA TYR A 79 -21.21 -33.41 -0.58
C TYR A 79 -21.12 -34.68 0.30
N ILE A 80 -22.13 -34.90 1.11
CA ILE A 80 -22.32 -36.12 1.90
C ILE A 80 -23.27 -37.02 1.10
N GLN A 81 -22.78 -38.17 0.63
CA GLN A 81 -23.63 -39.23 0.07
C GLN A 81 -24.55 -39.79 1.18
N ARG A 82 -25.69 -39.15 1.40
CA ARG A 82 -26.78 -39.75 2.17
C ARG A 82 -27.68 -40.55 1.22
N PRO A 83 -27.74 -41.89 1.34
CA PRO A 83 -28.72 -42.66 0.58
C PRO A 83 -30.12 -42.24 1.00
N ILE A 84 -30.90 -41.82 0.01
CA ILE A 84 -32.28 -41.38 0.20
C ILE A 84 -33.12 -42.66 0.18
N ARG A 85 -33.94 -42.88 1.22
CA ARG A 85 -34.91 -43.97 1.23
C ARG A 85 -36.18 -43.49 0.54
N ASN A 86 -36.61 -44.21 -0.48
CA ASN A 86 -37.89 -43.95 -1.13
C ASN A 86 -39.06 -44.35 -0.20
N GLN A 87 -40.28 -44.02 -0.62
CA GLN A 87 -41.53 -44.26 0.14
C GLN A 87 -41.84 -45.75 0.35
N TYR A 88 -41.09 -46.63 -0.31
CA TYR A 88 -41.21 -48.10 -0.26
C TYR A 88 -40.09 -48.76 0.57
N GLY A 89 -39.17 -47.97 1.15
CA GLY A 89 -38.14 -48.45 2.08
C GLY A 89 -36.83 -48.88 1.41
N ASP A 90 -36.74 -48.82 0.09
CA ASP A 90 -35.55 -49.20 -0.67
C ASP A 90 -34.49 -48.09 -0.64
N LYS A 91 -33.22 -48.51 -0.54
CA LYS A 91 -32.06 -47.60 -0.59
C LYS A 91 -31.79 -47.26 -2.06
N GLU A 92 -32.08 -46.02 -2.46
CA GLU A 92 -31.64 -45.52 -3.76
C GLU A 92 -30.29 -44.78 -3.64
N PRO A 93 -29.38 -44.95 -4.62
CA PRO A 93 -28.15 -44.17 -4.67
C PRO A 93 -28.45 -42.68 -4.82
N SER A 94 -27.69 -41.83 -4.13
CA SER A 94 -27.89 -40.38 -4.11
C SER A 94 -27.48 -39.66 -5.41
N ILE A 95 -27.07 -40.40 -6.44
CA ILE A 95 -26.81 -39.90 -7.79
C ILE A 95 -27.43 -40.88 -8.78
N ASN A 96 -28.37 -40.40 -9.59
CA ASN A 96 -28.74 -41.04 -10.84
C ASN A 96 -28.42 -40.06 -11.98
N GLY A 97 -27.37 -40.37 -12.74
CA GLY A 97 -26.96 -39.62 -13.90
C GLY A 97 -26.98 -40.52 -15.13
N THR A 98 -27.93 -40.30 -16.03
CA THR A 98 -27.81 -40.78 -17.43
C THR A 98 -27.19 -39.66 -18.25
N ASN A 99 -26.51 -39.99 -19.35
CA ASN A 99 -25.67 -39.14 -20.23
C ASN A 99 -26.29 -37.79 -20.73
N ARG A 100 -27.50 -37.42 -20.30
CA ARG A 100 -28.20 -36.18 -20.68
C ARG A 100 -28.92 -35.46 -19.53
N GLN A 101 -28.92 -35.96 -18.30
CA GLN A 101 -29.58 -35.28 -17.18
C GLN A 101 -29.01 -35.73 -15.84
N ILE A 102 -28.65 -34.76 -15.01
CA ILE A 102 -28.30 -34.96 -13.61
C ILE A 102 -29.38 -34.26 -12.80
N GLU A 103 -30.19 -35.04 -12.09
CA GLU A 103 -31.22 -34.51 -11.22
C GLU A 103 -30.76 -34.66 -9.76
N PHE A 104 -30.72 -33.55 -9.02
CA PHE A 104 -30.29 -33.51 -7.63
C PHE A 104 -31.52 -33.36 -6.73
N THR A 105 -31.63 -34.21 -5.71
CA THR A 105 -32.55 -33.96 -4.59
C THR A 105 -31.84 -33.06 -3.59
N ARG A 106 -32.37 -31.84 -3.40
CA ARG A 106 -31.90 -30.86 -2.42
C ARG A 106 -32.49 -31.13 -1.03
#